data_AF-A0A7X9DDQ5-F1
#
_entry.id   AF-A0A7X9DDQ5-F1
#
_cell.length_a   1.000
_cell.length_b   1.000
_cell.length_c   1.000
_cell.angle_alpha   90.00
_cell.angle_beta   90.00
_cell.angle_gamma   90.00
#
_symmetry.space_group_name_H-M   'P 1'
#
loop_
_entity.id
_entity.type
_entity.pdbx_description
1 polymer ?
#
loop_
_entity_poly.entity_id
_entity_poly.type
_entity_poly.pdbx_seq_one_letter_code
_entity_poly.pdbx_strand_id
1 'polypeptide(L)'
;MSTRTIRYYEELGLLNSVKRIENGRRIYTDDDVRRLKLIKRLKILGLTLSEMHELESIWQIHKTNDIVLRRLLEILDSHVHRVDDRIRDLEILKNEIIEYQTRIKRKLNE
;
A
#
# COMPACT_ATOMS: atom_id res chain seq x y z
N MET A 1 -0.08 -1.85 -15.13
CA MET A 1 -0.66 -2.92 -14.27
C MET A 1 -1.01 -4.07 -15.19
N SER A 2 -0.77 -5.32 -14.79
CA SER A 2 -1.12 -6.47 -15.64
C SER A 2 -2.58 -6.87 -15.44
N THR A 3 -3.13 -7.62 -16.39
CA THR A 3 -4.47 -8.22 -16.29
C THR A 3 -4.59 -9.12 -15.06
N ARG A 4 -3.51 -9.83 -14.69
CA ARG A 4 -3.44 -10.64 -13.47
C ARG A 4 -3.61 -9.80 -12.21
N THR A 5 -3.03 -8.61 -12.14
CA THR A 5 -3.18 -7.71 -10.98
C THR A 5 -4.61 -7.21 -10.84
N ILE A 6 -5.27 -6.85 -11.95
CA ILE A 6 -6.66 -6.40 -11.92
C ILE A 6 -7.58 -7.54 -11.43
N ARG A 7 -7.40 -8.76 -11.97
CA ARG A 7 -8.13 -9.95 -11.51
C ARG A 7 -7.95 -10.21 -10.02
N TYR A 8 -6.73 -10.08 -9.53
CA TYR A 8 -6.47 -10.27 -8.11
C TYR A 8 -7.21 -9.24 -7.23
N TYR A 9 -7.36 -8.00 -7.70
CA TYR A 9 -8.17 -7.00 -6.99
C TYR A 9 -9.67 -7.30 -7.05
N GLU A 10 -10.16 -7.89 -8.15
CA GLU A 10 -11.53 -8.41 -8.24
C GLU A 10 -11.78 -9.53 -7.23
N GLU A 11 -10.85 -10.50 -7.13
CA GLU A 11 -10.92 -11.62 -6.19
C GLU A 11 -10.93 -11.15 -4.72
N LEU A 12 -10.23 -10.05 -4.43
CA LEU A 12 -10.24 -9.39 -3.12
C LEU A 12 -11.45 -8.47 -2.90
N GLY A 13 -12.42 -8.42 -3.82
CA GLY A 13 -13.60 -7.54 -3.69
C GLY A 13 -13.28 -6.05 -3.76
N LEU A 14 -12.05 -5.67 -4.13
CA LEU A 14 -11.64 -4.28 -4.27
C LEU A 14 -12.15 -3.65 -5.57
N LEU A 15 -12.67 -4.44 -6.51
CA LEU A 15 -13.34 -4.00 -7.73
C LEU A 15 -14.65 -4.76 -7.89
N ASN A 16 -15.72 -4.04 -8.22
CA ASN A 16 -17.07 -4.61 -8.36
C ASN A 16 -17.39 -5.05 -9.81
N SER A 17 -16.36 -5.23 -10.65
CA SER A 17 -16.48 -5.54 -12.09
C SER A 17 -16.92 -6.97 -12.40
N VAL A 18 -16.92 -7.88 -11.41
CA VAL A 18 -17.26 -9.32 -11.57
C VAL A 18 -18.61 -9.56 -12.25
N LYS A 19 -19.53 -8.58 -12.21
CA LYS A 19 -20.87 -8.71 -12.79
C LYS A 19 -21.00 -8.28 -14.26
N ARG A 20 -19.94 -7.82 -14.93
CA ARG A 20 -20.01 -7.26 -16.29
C ARG A 20 -19.08 -7.99 -17.26
N ILE A 21 -19.56 -9.14 -17.75
CA ILE A 21 -18.92 -9.90 -18.81
C ILE A 21 -19.83 -9.83 -20.04
N GLU A 22 -19.32 -9.26 -21.14
CA GLU A 22 -20.02 -9.25 -22.42
C GLU A 22 -19.14 -9.96 -23.44
N ASN A 23 -19.69 -10.98 -24.13
CA ASN A 23 -18.98 -11.77 -25.15
C ASN A 23 -17.63 -12.34 -24.67
N GLY A 24 -17.54 -12.74 -23.40
CA GLY A 24 -16.32 -13.30 -22.80
C GLY A 24 -15.24 -12.25 -22.46
N ARG A 25 -15.52 -10.95 -22.61
CA ARG A 25 -14.62 -9.85 -22.24
C ARG A 25 -15.15 -9.13 -21.00
N ARG A 26 -14.25 -8.81 -20.07
CA ARG A 26 -14.57 -7.99 -18.90
C ARG A 26 -14.71 -6.54 -19.34
N ILE A 27 -15.80 -5.89 -18.94
CA ILE A 27 -16.03 -4.48 -19.19
C ILE A 27 -15.74 -3.70 -17.91
N TYR A 28 -14.78 -2.78 -18.00
CA TYR A 28 -14.46 -1.85 -16.94
C TYR A 28 -15.12 -0.50 -17.22
N THR A 29 -15.74 0.06 -16.21
CA THR A 29 -16.35 1.39 -16.26
C THR A 29 -15.33 2.46 -15.87
N ASP A 30 -15.65 3.74 -16.12
CA ASP A 30 -14.83 4.85 -15.62
C ASP A 30 -14.70 4.84 -14.09
N ASP A 31 -15.68 4.28 -13.38
CA ASP A 31 -15.62 4.13 -11.94
C ASP A 31 -14.56 3.12 -11.50
N ASP A 32 -14.48 1.98 -12.19
CA ASP A 32 -13.43 0.99 -11.97
C ASP A 32 -12.05 1.59 -12.23
N VAL A 33 -11.92 2.44 -13.25
CA VAL A 33 -10.67 3.16 -13.55
C VAL A 33 -10.31 4.14 -12.44
N ARG A 34 -11.27 4.91 -11.92
CA ARG A 34 -11.03 5.81 -10.76
C ARG A 34 -10.61 5.02 -9.53
N ARG A 35 -11.26 3.88 -9.28
CA ARG A 35 -10.95 3.02 -8.14
C ARG A 35 -9.59 2.36 -8.25
N LEU A 36 -9.20 1.89 -9.44
CA LEU A 36 -7.83 1.42 -9.72
C LEU A 36 -6.78 2.50 -9.46
N LYS A 37 -7.04 3.76 -9.86
CA LYS A 37 -6.15 4.90 -9.56
C LYS A 37 -6.03 5.13 -8.05
N LEU A 38 -7.12 5.02 -7.30
CA LEU A 38 -7.10 5.12 -5.84
C LEU A 38 -6.26 4.00 -5.20
N ILE A 39 -6.50 2.74 -5.57
CA ILE A 39 -5.73 1.58 -5.08
C ILE A 39 -4.24 1.78 -5.35
N LYS A 40 -3.87 2.26 -6.55
CA LYS A 40 -2.48 2.55 -6.90
C LYS A 40 -1.88 3.65 -6.00
N ARG A 41 -2.61 4.71 -5.69
CA ARG A 41 -2.14 5.78 -4.80
C ARG A 41 -1.95 5.27 -3.37
N LEU A 42 -2.93 4.56 -2.82
CA LEU A 42 -2.84 3.98 -1.48
C LEU A 42 -1.67 2.99 -1.38
N LYS A 43 -1.40 2.22 -2.44
CA LYS A 43 -0.24 1.33 -2.51
C LYS A 43 1.09 2.09 -2.40
N ILE A 44 1.20 3.24 -3.04
CA ILE A 44 2.39 4.09 -2.97
C ILE A 44 2.58 4.64 -1.55
N LEU A 45 1.50 4.92 -0.82
CA LEU A 45 1.52 5.34 0.58
C LEU A 45 1.84 4.21 1.56
N GLY A 46 2.15 3.00 1.07
CA GLY A 46 2.53 1.85 1.90
C GLY A 46 1.36 0.92 2.26
N LEU A 47 0.12 1.27 1.92
CA LEU A 47 -1.02 0.45 2.31
C LEU A 47 -0.98 -0.94 1.66
N THR A 48 -1.28 -1.93 2.47
CA THR A 48 -1.45 -3.32 2.06
C THR A 48 -2.81 -3.52 1.39
N LEU A 49 -2.96 -4.61 0.63
CA LEU A 49 -4.28 -4.92 0.06
C LEU A 49 -5.27 -5.37 1.14
N SER A 50 -4.76 -5.94 2.24
CA SER A 50 -5.56 -6.32 3.40
C SER A 50 -6.21 -5.11 4.06
N GLU A 51 -5.44 -4.04 4.30
CA GLU A 51 -5.96 -2.77 4.84
C GLU A 51 -6.98 -2.14 3.89
N MET A 52 -6.76 -2.19 2.57
CA MET A 52 -7.74 -1.70 1.60
C MET A 52 -9.03 -2.53 1.60
N HIS A 53 -8.92 -3.84 1.76
CA HIS A 53 -10.07 -4.73 1.87
C HIS A 53 -10.84 -4.44 3.15
N GLU A 54 -10.15 -4.21 4.27
CA GLU A 54 -10.78 -3.81 5.53
C GLU A 54 -11.63 -2.53 5.36
N LEU A 55 -11.06 -1.50 4.72
CA LEU A 55 -11.77 -0.25 4.43
C LEU A 55 -13.01 -0.48 3.56
N GLU A 56 -12.91 -1.37 2.57
CA GLU A 56 -14.06 -1.74 1.74
C GLU A 56 -15.13 -2.49 2.55
N SER A 57 -14.74 -3.43 3.41
CA SER A 57 -15.68 -4.13 4.31
C SER A 57 -16.44 -3.16 5.20
N ILE A 58 -15.76 -2.16 5.77
CA ILE A 58 -16.38 -1.11 6.60
C ILE A 58 -17.39 -0.31 5.77
N TRP A 59 -17.01 0.07 4.54
CA TRP A 59 -17.93 0.75 3.61
C TRP A 59 -19.17 -0.10 3.30
N GLN A 60 -19.01 -1.40 3.07
CA GLN A 60 -20.13 -2.29 2.76
C GLN A 60 -21.14 -2.43 3.91
N ILE A 61 -20.68 -2.34 5.17
CA ILE A 61 -21.54 -2.43 6.35
C ILE A 61 -22.22 -1.09 6.64
N HIS A 62 -21.44 -0.01 6.70
CA HIS A 62 -21.92 1.26 7.24
C HIS A 62 -22.41 2.24 6.18
N LYS A 63 -22.03 2.06 4.91
CA LYS A 63 -22.38 2.93 3.77
C LYS A 63 -22.14 4.43 4.04
N THR A 64 -21.18 4.73 4.90
CA THR A 64 -20.89 6.07 5.41
C THR A 64 -19.41 6.38 5.28
N ASN A 65 -19.09 7.54 4.71
CA ASN A 65 -17.70 7.94 4.43
C ASN A 65 -16.93 8.25 5.71
N ASP A 66 -17.56 8.86 6.72
CA ASP A 66 -16.87 9.31 7.93
C ASP A 66 -16.17 8.18 8.69
N ILE A 67 -16.81 7.01 8.79
CA ILE A 67 -16.25 5.84 9.48
C ILE A 67 -15.06 5.28 8.69
N VAL A 68 -15.18 5.19 7.36
CA VAL A 68 -14.09 4.72 6.49
C VAL A 68 -12.91 5.67 6.52
N LEU A 69 -13.16 6.98 6.48
CA LEU A 69 -12.12 8.01 6.52
C LEU A 69 -11.41 8.02 7.88
N ARG A 70 -12.14 7.85 8.98
CA ARG A 70 -11.54 7.73 10.32
C ARG A 70 -10.61 6.53 10.40
N ARG A 71 -11.05 5.37 9.89
CA ARG A 71 -10.22 4.17 9.85
C ARG A 71 -9.00 4.34 8.95
N LEU A 72 -9.16 4.97 7.79
CA LEU A 72 -8.06 5.26 6.88
C LEU A 72 -7.01 6.16 7.55
N LEU A 73 -7.42 7.17 8.32
CA LEU A 73 -6.51 8.01 9.09
C LEU A 73 -5.70 7.19 10.11
N GLU A 74 -6.35 6.32 10.89
CA GLU A 74 -5.64 5.45 11.85
C GLU A 74 -4.60 4.55 11.18
N ILE A 75 -4.94 4.01 10.01
CA ILE A 75 -4.03 3.19 9.21
C ILE A 75 -2.84 4.05 8.77
N LEU A 76 -3.09 5.24 8.20
CA LEU A 76 -2.05 6.14 7.73
C LEU A 76 -1.11 6.58 8.86
N ASP A 77 -1.65 6.95 10.03
CA ASP A 77 -0.86 7.28 11.21
C ASP A 77 0.05 6.10 11.60
N SER A 78 -0.49 4.88 11.61
CA SER A 78 0.29 3.67 11.88
C SER A 78 1.41 3.45 10.84
N HIS A 79 1.18 3.78 9.56
CA HIS A 79 2.22 3.72 8.53
C HIS A 79 3.31 4.75 8.76
N VAL A 80 2.97 5.98 9.15
CA VAL A 80 3.96 7.02 9.48
C VAL A 80 4.90 6.54 10.59
N HIS A 81 4.35 6.02 11.70
CA HIS A 81 5.16 5.50 12.80
C HIS A 81 6.11 4.37 12.35
N ARG A 82 5.64 3.43 11.52
CA ARG A 82 6.50 2.37 10.98
C ARG A 82 7.61 2.90 10.08
N VAL A 83 7.33 3.93 9.29
CA VAL A 83 8.34 4.58 8.44
C VAL A 83 9.39 5.25 9.32
N ASP A 84 8.97 5.97 10.37
CA ASP A 84 9.88 6.64 11.30
C ASP A 84 10.78 5.64 12.04
N ASP A 85 10.22 4.52 12.52
CA ASP A 85 11.00 3.44 13.13
C ASP A 85 12.02 2.86 12.14
N ARG A 86 11.61 2.65 10.89
CA ARG A 86 12.51 2.14 9.85
C ARG A 86 13.62 3.13 9.51
N ILE A 87 13.33 4.44 9.47
CA ILE A 87 14.34 5.48 9.28
C ILE A 87 15.36 5.42 10.41
N ARG A 88 14.91 5.34 11.66
CA ARG A 88 15.79 5.24 12.83
C ARG A 88 16.72 4.04 12.74
N ASP A 89 16.20 2.86 12.40
CA ASP A 89 17.01 1.64 12.24
C ASP A 89 18.05 1.79 11.12
N LEU A 90 17.67 2.41 9.99
CA LEU A 90 18.57 2.63 8.86
C LEU A 90 19.66 3.66 9.19
N GLU A 91 19.38 4.66 10.01
CA GLU A 91 20.36 5.63 10.50
C GLU A 91 21.38 4.99 11.43
N ILE A 92 20.93 4.12 12.35
CA ILE A 92 21.83 3.34 13.22
C ILE A 92 22.77 2.48 12.37
N LEU A 93 22.21 1.68 11.45
CA LEU A 93 23.00 0.81 10.57
C LEU A 93 24.00 1.61 9.72
N LYS A 94 23.58 2.76 9.19
CA LYS A 94 24.46 3.65 8.42
C LYS A 94 25.66 4.09 9.25
N ASN A 95 25.45 4.46 10.52
CA ASN A 95 26.53 4.89 11.40
C ASN A 95 27.51 3.75 11.71
N GLU A 96 27.01 2.54 11.96
CA GLU A 96 27.86 1.34 12.15
C GLU A 96 28.73 1.05 10.92
N ILE A 97 28.16 1.17 9.71
CA ILE A 97 28.90 1.01 8.45
C ILE A 97 30.02 2.04 8.34
N ILE A 98 29.74 3.31 8.66
CA ILE A 98 30.73 4.40 8.61
C ILE A 98 31.87 4.15 9.60
N GLU A 99 31.54 3.71 10.82
CA GLU A 99 32.55 3.39 11.83
C GLU A 99 33.46 2.26 11.35
N TYR A 100 32.87 1.19 10.80
CA TYR A 100 33.63 0.06 10.25
C TYR A 100 34.53 0.48 9.08
N GLN A 101 34.03 1.32 8.16
CA GLN A 101 34.83 1.89 7.09
C GLN A 101 36.01 2.71 7.61
N THR A 102 35.80 3.51 8.66
CA THR A 102 36.84 4.33 9.28
C THR A 102 37.94 3.45 9.88
N ARG A 103 37.56 2.35 10.54
CA ARG A 103 38.50 1.37 11.08
C ARG A 103 39.34 0.70 9.98
N ILE A 104 38.72 0.32 8.86
CA ILE A 104 39.43 -0.25 7.71
C ILE A 104 40.42 0.76 7.13
N LYS A 105 39.99 2.01 6.90
CA LYS A 105 40.86 3.06 6.35
C LYS A 105 42.08 3.32 7.22
N ARG A 106 41.92 3.29 8.55
CA ARG A 106 43.05 3.44 9.49
C ARG A 106 44.07 2.31 9.31
N LYS A 107 43.62 1.05 9.26
CA LYS A 107 44.48 -0.12 9.08
C LYS A 107 45.22 -0.17 7.74
N LEU A 108 44.71 0.47 6.70
CA LEU A 108 45.36 0.51 5.38
C LEU A 108 46.45 1.59 5.30
N ASN A 109 46.42 2.57 6.20
CA ASN A 109 47.37 3.69 6.25
C ASN A 109 48.46 3.49 7.34
N GLU A 110 48.42 2.37 8.06
CA GLU A 110 49.46 1.86 8.97
C GLU A 110 50.35 0.86 8.22
#